data_AF-A0A519Z7V3-F1
#
_entry.id   AF-A0A519Z7V3-F1
#
_cell.length_a   1.000
_cell.length_b   1.000
_cell.length_c   1.000
_cell.angle_alpha   90.00
_cell.angle_beta   90.00
_cell.angle_gamma   90.00
#
_symmetry.space_group_name_H-M   'P 1'
#
loop_
_entity.id
_entity.type
_entity.pdbx_description
1 polymer ?
#
loop_
_entity_poly.entity_id
_entity_poly.type
_entity_poly.pdbx_seq_one_letter_code
_entity_poly.pdbx_strand_id
1 'polypeptide(L)'
;MLALFRLLSHLPLALLHAVGSALGWLAWLGSPTYRRRFRANAAQAGLAGAATRAAIGQAGRMVTELPRLWLGRPVPIEWEGAQWIDAAHARGKGIVFLTPHLGCFEITAQGYARRYAEARRPLTVLYRPARKAWLRPLLDSARGRPGLATAPTTLAGVKQLLKALKSGQAVGLLPDQVPPQG
;
A
#
# COMPACT_ATOMS: atom_id res chain seq x y z
N MET A 1 18.45 3.23 11.65
CA MET A 1 17.15 2.98 10.96
C MET A 1 17.29 2.46 9.53
N LEU A 2 17.99 3.17 8.62
CA LEU A 2 18.17 2.71 7.23
C LEU A 2 18.89 1.34 7.12
N ALA A 3 19.90 1.10 7.95
CA ALA A 3 20.61 -0.19 7.99
C ALA A 3 19.70 -1.36 8.40
N LEU A 4 18.86 -1.17 9.43
CA LEU A 4 17.85 -2.15 9.82
C LEU A 4 16.86 -2.42 8.69
N PHE A 5 16.38 -1.36 8.03
CA PHE A 5 15.44 -1.50 6.91
C PHE A 5 16.06 -2.28 5.74
N ARG A 6 17.34 -2.04 5.42
CA ARG A 6 18.10 -2.82 4.44
C ARG A 6 18.28 -4.27 4.88
N LEU A 7 18.68 -4.52 6.13
CA LEU A 7 18.82 -5.87 6.67
C LEU A 7 17.52 -6.66 6.54
N LEU A 8 16.40 -6.07 6.96
CA LEU A 8 15.08 -6.69 6.87
C LEU A 8 14.67 -6.96 5.41
N SER A 9 15.10 -6.15 4.45
CA SER A 9 14.77 -6.36 3.02
C SER A 9 15.38 -7.62 2.40
N HIS A 10 16.42 -8.18 3.02
CA HIS A 10 17.08 -9.42 2.60
C HIS A 10 16.49 -10.67 3.27
N LEU A 11 15.65 -10.51 4.30
CA LEU A 11 15.08 -11.65 5.02
C LEU A 11 13.98 -12.34 4.20
N PRO A 12 13.80 -13.68 4.36
CA PRO A 12 12.67 -14.39 3.79
C PRO A 12 11.33 -13.83 4.30
N LEU A 13 10.32 -13.86 3.44
CA LEU A 13 9.01 -13.30 3.75
C LEU A 13 8.34 -13.99 4.96
N ALA A 14 8.52 -15.31 5.10
CA ALA A 14 8.00 -16.07 6.24
C ALA A 14 8.54 -15.56 7.58
N LEU A 15 9.83 -15.20 7.63
CA LEU A 15 10.45 -14.64 8.84
C LEU A 15 9.90 -13.25 9.14
N LEU A 16 9.77 -12.39 8.12
CA LEU A 16 9.15 -11.08 8.27
C LEU A 16 7.71 -11.21 8.79
N HIS A 17 6.94 -12.16 8.27
CA HIS A 17 5.58 -12.41 8.75
C HIS A 17 5.52 -12.88 10.20
N ALA A 18 6.45 -13.75 10.62
CA ALA A 18 6.52 -14.22 12.01
C ALA A 18 6.85 -13.06 12.97
N VAL A 19 7.89 -12.28 12.64
CA VAL A 19 8.30 -11.09 13.40
C VAL A 19 7.17 -10.06 13.42
N GLY A 20 6.55 -9.79 12.27
CA GLY A 20 5.43 -8.87 12.14
C GLY A 20 4.24 -9.29 12.99
N SER A 21 3.87 -10.57 12.97
CA SER A 21 2.80 -11.08 13.82
C SER A 21 3.09 -10.89 15.31
N ALA A 22 4.31 -11.20 15.75
CA ALA A 22 4.73 -10.96 17.14
C ALA A 22 4.65 -9.47 17.50
N LEU A 23 5.16 -8.58 16.65
CA LEU A 23 5.12 -7.13 16.87
C LEU A 23 3.68 -6.58 16.91
N GLY A 24 2.79 -7.08 16.05
CA GLY A 24 1.37 -6.71 16.06
C GLY A 24 0.69 -7.06 17.39
N TRP A 25 0.95 -8.27 17.90
CA TRP A 25 0.46 -8.68 19.23
C TRP A 25 1.08 -7.89 20.37
N LEU A 26 2.39 -7.63 20.33
CA LEU A 26 3.07 -6.81 21.34
C LEU A 26 2.49 -5.39 21.38
N ALA A 27 2.25 -4.77 20.23
CA ALA A 27 1.62 -3.45 20.15
C ALA A 27 0.19 -3.46 20.72
N TRP A 28 -0.58 -4.52 20.43
CA TRP A 28 -1.94 -4.69 20.96
C TRP A 28 -1.98 -4.93 22.48
N LEU A 29 -1.05 -5.72 23.01
CA LEU A 29 -0.94 -5.97 24.45
C LEU A 29 -0.43 -4.72 25.19
N GLY A 30 0.60 -4.06 24.66
CA GLY A 30 1.29 -2.93 25.26
C GLY A 30 0.59 -1.58 25.15
N SER A 31 -0.40 -1.43 24.26
CA SER A 31 -1.13 -0.16 24.08
C SER A 31 -2.63 -0.31 24.34
N PRO A 32 -3.12 0.09 25.53
CA PRO A 32 -4.56 0.08 25.84
C PRO A 32 -5.38 0.90 24.84
N THR A 33 -4.84 2.04 24.39
CA THR A 33 -5.51 2.91 23.41
C THR A 33 -5.65 2.25 22.04
N TYR A 34 -4.58 1.63 21.53
CA TYR A 34 -4.65 0.90 20.27
C TYR A 34 -5.62 -0.28 20.36
N ARG A 35 -5.56 -1.06 21.44
CA ARG A 35 -6.47 -2.18 21.69
C ARG A 35 -7.93 -1.75 21.72
N ARG A 36 -8.27 -0.65 22.41
CA ARG A 36 -9.65 -0.12 22.45
C ARG A 36 -10.14 0.28 21.06
N ARG A 37 -9.35 1.04 20.31
CA ARG A 37 -9.69 1.48 18.94
C ARG A 37 -9.87 0.29 17.99
N PHE A 38 -8.97 -0.67 18.05
CA PHE A 38 -9.04 -1.88 17.24
C PHE A 38 -10.33 -2.67 17.52
N ARG A 39 -10.68 -2.87 18.80
CA ARG A 39 -11.93 -3.54 19.19
C ARG A 39 -13.17 -2.79 18.74
N ALA A 40 -13.18 -1.45 18.87
CA ALA A 40 -14.28 -0.62 18.43
C ALA A 40 -14.50 -0.72 16.90
N ASN A 41 -13.42 -0.61 16.11
CA ASN A 41 -13.50 -0.74 14.65
C ASN A 41 -13.95 -2.16 14.24
N ALA A 42 -13.44 -3.20 14.90
CA ALA A 42 -13.87 -4.57 14.64
C ALA A 42 -15.36 -4.77 14.95
N ALA A 43 -15.84 -4.25 16.08
CA ALA A 43 -17.25 -4.31 16.45
C ALA A 43 -18.14 -3.54 15.46
N GLN A 44 -17.72 -2.34 15.05
CA GLN A 44 -18.43 -1.55 14.04
C GLN A 44 -18.50 -2.27 12.68
N ALA A 45 -17.45 -3.01 12.32
CA ALA A 45 -17.43 -3.84 11.12
C ALA A 45 -18.19 -5.17 11.27
N GLY A 46 -18.78 -5.46 12.43
CA GLY A 46 -19.45 -6.74 12.71
C GLY A 46 -18.50 -7.94 12.80
N LEU A 47 -17.21 -7.72 13.02
CA LEU A 47 -16.18 -8.76 13.06
C LEU A 47 -15.88 -9.19 14.49
N ALA A 48 -15.80 -10.51 14.71
CA ALA A 48 -15.51 -11.10 16.02
C ALA A 48 -14.60 -12.34 15.93
N GLY A 49 -14.18 -12.82 17.10
CA GLY A 49 -13.54 -14.12 17.24
C GLY A 49 -12.19 -14.24 16.53
N ALA A 50 -12.02 -15.32 15.75
CA ALA A 50 -10.75 -15.67 15.13
C ALA A 50 -10.29 -14.63 14.10
N ALA A 51 -11.21 -14.04 13.33
CA ALA A 51 -10.89 -13.03 12.32
C ALA A 51 -10.25 -11.78 12.96
N THR A 52 -10.85 -11.28 14.04
CA THR A 52 -10.34 -10.12 14.79
C THR A 52 -8.97 -10.41 15.41
N ARG A 53 -8.75 -11.62 15.93
CA ARG A 53 -7.43 -12.02 16.48
C ARG A 53 -6.37 -12.13 15.39
N ALA A 54 -6.71 -12.71 14.24
CA ALA A 54 -5.79 -12.83 13.11
C ALA A 54 -5.37 -11.44 12.58
N ALA A 55 -6.30 -10.49 12.52
CA ALA A 55 -6.04 -9.13 12.06
C ALA A 55 -5.00 -8.38 12.91
N ILE A 56 -4.85 -8.70 14.21
CA ILE A 56 -3.79 -8.13 15.07
C ILE A 56 -2.41 -8.49 14.53
N GLY A 57 -2.18 -9.78 14.23
CA GLY A 57 -0.92 -10.25 13.66
C GLY A 57 -0.70 -9.70 12.25
N GLN A 58 -1.75 -9.67 11.42
CA GLN A 58 -1.69 -9.16 10.05
C GLN A 58 -1.29 -7.67 9.99
N ALA A 59 -1.78 -6.85 10.92
CA ALA A 59 -1.39 -5.44 10.99
C ALA A 59 0.14 -5.26 11.15
N GLY A 60 0.79 -6.14 11.94
CA GLY A 60 2.24 -6.12 12.08
C GLY A 60 2.98 -6.73 10.88
N ARG A 61 2.40 -7.73 10.20
CA ARG A 61 2.93 -8.24 8.91
C ARG A 61 2.99 -7.15 7.85
N MET A 62 1.90 -6.41 7.66
CA MET A 62 1.82 -5.28 6.74
C MET A 62 2.98 -4.27 6.91
N VAL A 63 3.37 -3.98 8.15
CA VAL A 63 4.49 -3.06 8.43
C VAL A 63 5.85 -3.70 8.11
N THR A 64 6.04 -4.97 8.48
CA THR A 64 7.30 -5.69 8.30
C THR A 64 7.54 -6.20 6.89
N GLU A 65 6.52 -6.18 6.03
CA GLU A 65 6.63 -6.43 4.59
C GLU A 65 7.28 -5.25 3.84
N LEU A 66 7.09 -4.00 4.32
CA LEU A 66 7.57 -2.80 3.62
C LEU A 66 9.07 -2.83 3.24
N PRO A 67 10.01 -3.24 4.13
CA PRO A 67 11.41 -3.42 3.76
C PRO A 67 11.62 -4.31 2.54
N ARG A 68 10.97 -5.49 2.52
CA ARG A 68 11.04 -6.45 1.42
C ARG A 68 10.49 -5.86 0.13
N LEU A 69 9.38 -5.14 0.20
CA LEU A 69 8.72 -4.55 -0.96
C LEU A 69 9.48 -3.36 -1.54
N TRP A 70 10.12 -2.55 -0.70
CA TRP A 70 10.74 -1.29 -1.13
C TRP A 70 12.18 -1.47 -1.59
N LEU A 71 12.97 -2.29 -0.89
CA LEU A 71 14.41 -2.45 -1.17
C LEU A 71 14.81 -3.88 -1.54
N GLY A 72 13.96 -4.87 -1.26
CA GLY A 72 14.28 -6.26 -1.49
C GLY A 72 14.06 -6.71 -2.93
N ARG A 73 14.40 -7.98 -3.20
CA ARG A 73 14.02 -8.68 -4.45
C ARG A 73 12.50 -8.61 -4.72
N PRO A 74 12.06 -8.71 -5.98
CA PRO A 74 10.66 -8.98 -6.27
C PRO A 74 10.08 -10.14 -5.44
N VAL A 75 8.83 -10.01 -5.02
CA VAL A 75 8.01 -11.13 -4.52
C VAL A 75 7.11 -11.64 -5.65
N PRO A 76 6.81 -12.96 -5.71
CA PRO A 76 5.83 -13.49 -6.65
C PRO A 76 4.45 -12.90 -6.36
N ILE A 77 3.68 -12.65 -7.42
CA ILE A 77 2.33 -12.09 -7.35
C ILE A 77 1.44 -12.95 -8.23
N GLU A 78 0.38 -13.48 -7.65
CA GLU A 78 -0.73 -14.09 -8.38
C GLU A 78 -1.86 -13.07 -8.50
N TRP A 79 -2.52 -13.08 -9.65
CA TRP A 79 -3.59 -12.14 -9.96
C TRP A 79 -4.90 -12.87 -10.10
N GLU A 80 -5.89 -12.43 -9.35
CA GLU A 80 -7.29 -12.75 -9.59
C GLU A 80 -7.96 -11.54 -10.24
N GLY A 81 -8.66 -11.74 -11.37
CA GLY A 81 -9.40 -10.66 -12.03
C GLY A 81 -8.57 -9.71 -12.90
N ALA A 82 -7.36 -10.08 -13.33
CA ALA A 82 -6.55 -9.24 -14.23
C ALA A 82 -7.26 -8.90 -15.55
N GLN A 83 -8.12 -9.79 -16.04
CA GLN A 83 -8.94 -9.57 -17.25
C GLN A 83 -9.85 -8.35 -17.15
N TRP A 84 -10.27 -7.96 -15.94
CA TRP A 84 -11.09 -6.77 -15.72
C TRP A 84 -10.28 -5.50 -15.94
N ILE A 85 -8.99 -5.52 -15.57
CA ILE A 85 -8.05 -4.42 -15.80
C ILE A 85 -7.77 -4.29 -17.29
N ASP A 86 -7.55 -5.41 -17.98
CA ASP A 86 -7.33 -5.46 -19.43
C ASP A 86 -8.54 -4.89 -20.19
N ALA A 87 -9.75 -5.32 -19.82
CA ALA A 87 -11.00 -4.82 -20.39
C ALA A 87 -11.21 -3.32 -20.10
N ALA A 88 -10.89 -2.86 -18.89
CA ALA A 88 -11.01 -1.45 -18.53
C ALA A 88 -10.04 -0.57 -19.34
N HIS A 89 -8.81 -1.03 -19.55
CA HIS A 89 -7.87 -0.34 -20.42
C HIS A 89 -8.31 -0.32 -21.89
N ALA A 90 -8.89 -1.40 -22.40
CA ALA A 90 -9.40 -1.46 -23.77
C ALA A 90 -10.49 -0.42 -24.04
N ARG A 91 -11.25 0.00 -23.01
CA ARG A 91 -12.23 1.08 -23.11
C ARG A 91 -11.61 2.47 -23.27
N GLY A 92 -10.33 2.65 -22.93
CA GLY A 92 -9.60 3.92 -23.12
C GLY A 92 -10.06 5.08 -22.23
N LYS A 93 -10.89 4.84 -21.20
CA LYS A 93 -11.48 5.89 -20.34
C LYS A 93 -10.68 6.18 -19.06
N GLY A 94 -9.51 5.54 -18.91
CA GLY A 94 -8.74 5.55 -17.68
C GLY A 94 -9.32 4.61 -16.61
N ILE A 95 -8.53 4.34 -15.58
CA ILE A 95 -8.91 3.44 -14.49
C ILE A 95 -8.69 4.15 -13.16
N VAL A 96 -9.68 4.09 -12.27
CA VAL A 96 -9.54 4.51 -10.87
C VAL A 96 -9.46 3.26 -10.01
N PHE A 97 -8.30 3.01 -9.42
CA PHE A 97 -8.12 1.98 -8.40
C PHE A 97 -8.45 2.55 -7.02
N LEU A 98 -9.37 1.87 -6.33
CA LEU A 98 -9.72 2.14 -4.94
C LEU A 98 -9.13 1.02 -4.07
N THR A 99 -8.02 1.29 -3.42
CA THR A 99 -7.25 0.29 -2.67
C THR A 99 -7.36 0.60 -1.18
N PRO A 100 -8.15 -0.14 -0.38
CA PRO A 100 -8.20 0.08 1.07
C PRO A 100 -6.83 -0.24 1.72
N HIS A 101 -6.59 0.28 2.92
CA HIS A 101 -5.43 -0.06 3.75
C HIS A 101 -5.56 -1.48 4.33
N LEU A 102 -5.57 -2.48 3.45
CA LEU A 102 -5.81 -3.88 3.80
C LEU A 102 -4.70 -4.79 3.26
N GLY A 103 -4.18 -5.64 4.15
CA GLY A 103 -3.12 -6.59 3.80
C GLY A 103 -1.86 -5.89 3.28
N CYS A 104 -1.18 -6.54 2.34
CA CYS A 104 0.05 -6.05 1.72
C CYS A 104 -0.21 -5.00 0.63
N PHE A 105 -1.07 -4.00 0.87
CA PHE A 105 -1.62 -3.15 -0.20
C PHE A 105 -0.57 -2.44 -1.06
N GLU A 106 0.63 -2.15 -0.53
CA GLU A 106 1.74 -1.55 -1.28
C GLU A 106 2.22 -2.42 -2.45
N ILE A 107 1.95 -3.74 -2.44
CA ILE A 107 2.28 -4.64 -3.56
C ILE A 107 1.46 -4.34 -4.81
N THR A 108 0.24 -3.81 -4.65
CA THR A 108 -0.72 -3.64 -5.75
C THR A 108 -0.18 -2.68 -6.83
N ALA A 109 0.34 -1.53 -6.40
CA ALA A 109 0.95 -0.54 -7.29
C ALA A 109 2.19 -1.13 -8.00
N GLN A 110 3.03 -1.88 -7.29
CA GLN A 110 4.21 -2.51 -7.87
C GLN A 110 3.85 -3.60 -8.88
N GLY A 111 2.86 -4.42 -8.54
CA GLY A 111 2.35 -5.45 -9.43
C GLY A 111 1.78 -4.85 -10.70
N TYR A 112 0.92 -3.82 -10.57
CA TYR A 112 0.35 -3.12 -11.71
C TYR A 112 1.46 -2.54 -12.60
N ALA A 113 2.43 -1.82 -12.01
CA ALA A 113 3.53 -1.24 -12.76
C ALA A 113 4.33 -2.31 -13.51
N ARG A 114 4.67 -3.43 -12.86
CA ARG A 114 5.37 -4.54 -13.53
C ARG A 114 4.60 -5.13 -14.70
N ARG A 115 3.27 -5.25 -14.58
CA ARG A 115 2.43 -5.87 -15.61
C ARG A 115 2.12 -4.93 -16.78
N TYR A 116 1.99 -3.62 -16.52
CA TYR A 116 1.42 -2.68 -17.50
C TYR A 116 2.34 -1.50 -17.89
N ALA A 117 3.52 -1.33 -17.27
CA ALA A 117 4.41 -0.20 -17.57
C ALA A 117 4.86 -0.14 -19.03
N GLU A 118 5.21 -1.29 -19.62
CA GLU A 118 5.72 -1.38 -20.99
C GLU A 118 4.69 -0.95 -22.04
N ALA A 119 3.40 -1.13 -21.74
CA ALA A 119 2.29 -0.69 -22.57
C ALA A 119 2.02 0.83 -22.49
N ARG A 120 2.94 1.62 -21.90
CA ARG A 120 2.79 3.06 -21.61
C ARG A 120 1.52 3.38 -20.80
N ARG A 121 1.15 2.50 -19.87
CA ARG A 121 -0.01 2.65 -18.97
C ARG A 121 0.44 2.90 -17.53
N PRO A 122 1.09 4.04 -17.22
CA PRO A 122 1.56 4.31 -15.87
C PRO A 122 0.39 4.42 -14.88
N LEU A 123 0.67 4.07 -13.62
CA LEU A 123 -0.21 4.34 -12.50
C LEU A 123 0.25 5.61 -11.80
N THR A 124 -0.65 6.58 -11.65
CA THR A 124 -0.38 7.79 -10.87
C THR A 124 -1.02 7.71 -9.49
N VAL A 125 -0.25 7.88 -8.43
CA VAL A 125 -0.75 7.86 -7.05
C VAL A 125 -0.49 9.17 -6.32
N LEU A 126 -1.39 9.55 -5.41
CA LEU A 126 -1.13 10.67 -4.52
C LEU A 126 0.00 10.34 -3.55
N TYR A 127 0.89 11.31 -3.35
CA TYR A 127 2.02 11.21 -2.45
C TYR A 127 2.15 12.47 -1.62
N ARG A 128 2.29 12.26 -0.31
CA ARG A 128 2.70 13.27 0.63
C ARG A 128 4.09 12.91 1.13
N PRO A 129 5.08 13.83 1.05
CA PRO A 129 6.41 13.57 1.56
C PRO A 129 6.39 13.11 3.03
N ALA A 130 7.27 12.18 3.39
CA ALA A 130 7.39 11.76 4.77
C ALA A 130 7.68 12.95 5.70
N ARG A 131 6.95 12.98 6.82
CA ARG A 131 7.17 13.94 7.91
C ARG A 131 8.59 13.82 8.48
N LYS A 132 9.13 12.59 8.55
CA LYS A 132 10.49 12.33 9.01
C LYS A 132 11.47 12.38 7.84
N ALA A 133 12.43 13.30 7.88
CA ALA A 133 13.37 13.52 6.78
C ALA A 133 14.14 12.25 6.37
N TRP A 134 14.55 11.41 7.34
CA TRP A 134 15.30 10.18 7.07
C TRP A 134 14.50 9.10 6.29
N LEU A 135 13.17 9.20 6.24
CA LEU A 135 12.32 8.30 5.46
C LEU A 135 12.15 8.75 3.99
N ARG A 136 12.47 10.00 3.67
CA ARG A 136 12.25 10.55 2.32
C ARG A 136 13.04 9.78 1.25
N PRO A 137 14.35 9.51 1.39
CA PRO A 137 15.10 8.76 0.38
C PRO A 137 14.55 7.34 0.15
N LEU A 138 14.02 6.70 1.20
CA LEU A 138 13.39 5.38 1.09
C LEU A 138 12.08 5.42 0.31
N LEU A 139 11.22 6.40 0.61
CA LEU A 139 9.93 6.53 -0.07
C LEU A 139 10.09 6.96 -1.52
N ASP A 140 11.02 7.89 -1.78
CA ASP A 140 11.27 8.40 -3.12
C ASP A 140 11.86 7.29 -4.01
N SER A 141 12.77 6.45 -3.49
CA SER A 141 13.29 5.28 -4.22
C SER A 141 12.24 4.18 -4.42
N ALA A 142 11.38 3.93 -3.44
CA ALA A 142 10.30 2.95 -3.57
C ALA A 142 9.25 3.36 -4.62
N ARG A 143 9.05 4.68 -4.82
CA ARG A 143 7.98 5.22 -5.69
C ARG A 143 8.49 5.76 -7.03
N GLY A 144 9.78 6.04 -7.18
CA GLY A 144 10.42 6.41 -8.45
C GLY A 144 10.66 5.24 -9.40
N ARG A 145 9.80 4.22 -9.37
CA ARG A 145 9.95 3.01 -10.18
C ARG A 145 9.32 3.18 -11.57
N PRO A 146 9.86 2.54 -12.61
CA PRO A 146 9.22 2.52 -13.93
C PRO A 146 7.76 2.08 -13.83
N GLY A 147 6.86 2.84 -14.46
CA GLY A 147 5.41 2.58 -14.42
C GLY A 147 4.65 3.18 -13.23
N LEU A 148 5.34 3.81 -12.26
CA LEU A 148 4.73 4.54 -11.15
C LEU A 148 5.05 6.03 -11.24
N ALA A 149 4.00 6.84 -11.32
CA ALA A 149 4.07 8.29 -11.19
C ALA A 149 3.48 8.73 -9.85
N THR A 150 3.99 9.83 -9.30
CA THR A 150 3.46 10.44 -8.08
C THR A 150 2.89 11.82 -8.36
N ALA A 151 1.83 12.17 -7.65
CA ALA A 151 1.21 13.48 -7.67
C ALA A 151 1.13 14.04 -6.23
N PRO A 152 1.37 15.34 -6.00
CA PRO A 152 1.33 15.90 -4.65
C PRO A 152 -0.10 15.85 -4.07
N THR A 153 -0.25 15.77 -2.75
CA THR A 153 -1.55 15.89 -2.07
C THR A 153 -2.03 17.35 -2.01
N THR A 154 -2.21 17.98 -3.18
CA THR A 154 -2.66 19.35 -3.38
C THR A 154 -3.64 19.41 -4.56
N LEU A 155 -4.30 20.56 -4.77
CA LEU A 155 -5.16 20.78 -5.93
C LEU A 155 -4.41 20.55 -7.26
N ALA A 156 -3.12 20.90 -7.32
CA ALA A 156 -2.29 20.64 -8.48
C ALA A 156 -2.14 19.13 -8.75
N GLY A 157 -1.97 18.31 -7.71
CA GLY A 157 -1.93 16.87 -7.85
C GLY A 157 -3.27 16.27 -8.26
N VAL A 158 -4.40 16.80 -7.76
CA VAL A 158 -5.74 16.40 -8.25
C VAL A 158 -5.87 16.67 -9.76
N LYS A 159 -5.43 17.84 -10.24
CA LYS A 159 -5.39 18.14 -11.68
C LYS A 159 -4.51 17.16 -12.46
N GLN A 160 -3.37 16.75 -11.90
CA GLN A 160 -2.49 15.74 -12.50
C GLN A 160 -3.18 14.36 -12.61
N LEU A 161 -3.91 13.92 -11.58
CA LEU A 161 -4.70 12.68 -11.65
C LEU A 161 -5.78 12.76 -12.73
N LEU A 162 -6.52 13.85 -12.79
CA LEU A 162 -7.54 14.06 -13.81
C LEU A 162 -6.94 14.06 -15.22
N LYS A 163 -5.75 14.63 -15.40
CA LYS A 163 -5.03 14.58 -16.68
C LYS A 163 -4.65 13.15 -17.06
N ALA A 164 -4.15 12.36 -16.10
CA ALA A 164 -3.82 10.95 -16.31
C ALA A 164 -5.05 10.11 -16.71
N LEU A 165 -6.19 10.32 -16.02
CA LEU A 165 -7.44 9.65 -16.38
C LEU A 165 -7.91 10.00 -17.79
N LYS A 166 -7.88 11.29 -18.15
CA LYS A 166 -8.26 11.78 -19.49
C LYS A 166 -7.35 11.25 -20.60
N SER A 167 -6.10 10.89 -20.29
CA SER A 167 -5.19 10.23 -21.24
C SER A 167 -5.31 8.71 -21.24
N GLY A 168 -6.36 8.15 -20.63
CA GLY A 168 -6.60 6.70 -20.60
C GLY A 168 -5.72 5.93 -19.63
N GLN A 169 -4.98 6.62 -18.74
CA GLN A 169 -4.07 6.02 -17.77
C GLN A 169 -4.79 5.65 -16.46
N ALA A 170 -4.07 4.97 -15.57
CA ALA A 170 -4.59 4.58 -14.28
C ALA A 170 -4.18 5.56 -13.17
N VAL A 171 -5.06 5.70 -12.18
CA VAL A 171 -4.78 6.38 -10.92
C VAL A 171 -5.12 5.49 -9.73
N GLY A 172 -4.38 5.62 -8.64
CA GLY A 172 -4.59 4.86 -7.41
C GLY A 172 -4.90 5.77 -6.23
N LEU A 173 -5.94 5.41 -5.48
CA LEU A 173 -6.42 6.13 -4.30
C LEU A 173 -6.70 5.16 -3.16
N LEU A 174 -6.44 5.60 -1.92
CA LEU A 174 -6.77 4.86 -0.70
C LEU A 174 -7.92 5.61 0.00
N PRO A 175 -9.17 5.14 -0.13
CA PRO A 175 -10.36 5.95 0.16
C PRO A 175 -10.90 5.79 1.60
N ASP A 176 -10.22 5.03 2.45
CA ASP A 176 -10.73 4.50 3.72
C ASP A 176 -10.21 5.24 4.96
N GLN A 177 -9.63 6.43 4.79
CA GLN A 177 -9.22 7.30 5.89
C GLN A 177 -10.00 8.62 5.88
N VAL A 178 -10.32 9.11 7.08
CA VAL A 178 -10.99 10.40 7.28
C VAL A 178 -10.02 11.52 6.89
N PRO A 179 -10.41 12.43 5.97
CA PRO A 179 -9.58 13.56 5.61
C PRO A 179 -9.41 14.53 6.80
N PRO A 180 -8.33 15.34 6.85
CA PRO A 180 -8.04 16.20 8.00
C PRO A 180 -9.13 17.22 8.36
N GLN A 181 -10.04 17.50 7.42
CA GLN A 181 -11.10 18.52 7.55
C GLN A 181 -12.48 17.91 7.86
N GLY A 182 -12.57 16.59 8.05
CA GLY A 182 -13.83 15.88 8.30
C GLY A 182 -14.47 15.39 7.02
#